data_AF-C8N710-F1
#
_entry.id   AF-C8N710-F1
#
_cell.length_a   1.000
_cell.length_b   1.000
_cell.length_c   1.000
_cell.angle_alpha   90.00
_cell.angle_beta   90.00
_cell.angle_gamma   90.00
#
_symmetry.space_group_name_H-M   'P 1'
#
loop_
_entity.id
_entity.type
_entity.pdbx_description
1 polymer ?
#
loop_
_entity_poly.entity_id
_entity_poly.type
_entity_poly.pdbx_seq_one_letter_code
_entity_poly.pdbx_strand_id
1 'polypeptide(L)'
;MKKTLLTLLPIAILATAAIAAKNSLFPKEITPEEWLDFNIAVQNENNATQIQLTGLLANSAMGVAASDIHIAPDGETINITLYQRLANPKYSGALDREIRVQGRPKHITYGSAQKPIWQAPPEPAQP
;
A
#
# COMPACT_ATOMS: atom_id res chain seq x y z
N MET A 1 -48.83 -12.76 35.66
CA MET A 1 -47.72 -13.73 35.50
C MET A 1 -47.23 -13.66 34.06
N LYS A 2 -46.03 -13.13 33.83
CA LYS A 2 -45.43 -13.04 32.49
C LYS A 2 -44.87 -14.41 32.10
N LYS A 3 -45.25 -14.93 30.93
CA LYS A 3 -44.59 -16.07 30.28
C LYS A 3 -44.02 -15.63 28.93
N THR A 4 -42.75 -15.97 28.79
CA THR A 4 -41.76 -15.86 27.72
C THR A 4 -42.28 -16.25 26.33
N LEU A 5 -41.79 -15.60 25.27
CA LEU A 5 -41.06 -16.29 24.19
C LEU A 5 -40.26 -15.31 23.31
N LEU A 6 -38.95 -15.52 23.26
CA LEU A 6 -38.04 -15.06 22.22
C LEU A 6 -38.35 -15.83 20.93
N THR A 7 -38.46 -15.14 19.80
CA THR A 7 -38.27 -15.75 18.47
C THR A 7 -37.25 -14.92 17.71
N LEU A 8 -36.01 -15.40 17.70
CA LEU A 8 -34.97 -14.93 16.78
C LEU A 8 -35.37 -15.36 15.35
N LEU A 9 -35.52 -14.39 14.46
CA LEU A 9 -35.64 -14.62 13.02
C LEU A 9 -34.29 -15.10 12.46
N PRO A 10 -34.26 -16.13 11.60
CA PRO A 10 -33.03 -16.50 10.90
C PRO A 10 -32.66 -15.39 9.91
N ILE A 11 -31.49 -14.79 10.11
CA ILE A 11 -30.89 -13.84 9.17
C ILE A 11 -30.53 -14.63 7.91
N ALA A 12 -31.25 -14.38 6.82
CA ALA A 12 -30.91 -14.90 5.51
C ALA A 12 -29.58 -14.27 5.05
N ILE A 13 -28.51 -15.05 5.04
CA ILE A 13 -27.23 -14.65 4.44
C ILE A 13 -27.39 -14.80 2.93
N LEU A 14 -27.66 -13.68 2.22
CA LEU A 14 -27.48 -13.63 0.77
C LEU A 14 -25.98 -13.68 0.47
N ALA A 15 -25.48 -14.84 0.05
CA ALA A 15 -24.19 -14.94 -0.61
C ALA A 15 -24.34 -14.44 -2.05
N THR A 16 -24.08 -13.16 -2.28
CA THR A 16 -24.03 -12.59 -3.63
C THR A 16 -22.78 -13.11 -4.33
N ALA A 17 -22.95 -14.02 -5.30
CA ALA A 17 -21.88 -14.46 -6.18
C ALA A 17 -21.36 -13.26 -6.99
N ALA A 18 -20.06 -12.96 -6.85
CA ALA A 18 -19.43 -11.88 -7.58
C ALA A 18 -19.35 -12.22 -9.07
N ILE A 19 -19.93 -11.33 -9.88
CA ILE A 19 -19.87 -11.34 -11.33
C ILE A 19 -18.43 -11.11 -11.77
N ALA A 20 -17.88 -12.00 -12.58
CA ALA A 20 -16.58 -11.84 -13.23
C ALA A 20 -16.61 -10.63 -14.18
N ALA A 21 -16.10 -9.48 -13.74
CA ALA A 21 -15.84 -8.34 -14.60
C ALA A 21 -14.48 -8.51 -15.29
N LYS A 22 -14.50 -8.81 -16.60
CA LYS A 22 -13.33 -8.88 -17.49
C LYS A 22 -12.73 -7.51 -17.84
N ASN A 23 -13.07 -6.46 -17.11
CA ASN A 23 -12.35 -5.19 -17.05
C ASN A 23 -12.04 -4.96 -15.58
N SER A 24 -10.79 -5.06 -15.15
CA SER A 24 -10.42 -4.97 -13.74
C SER A 24 -10.85 -3.60 -13.17
N LEU A 25 -12.02 -3.58 -12.54
CA LEU A 25 -12.54 -2.42 -11.80
C LEU A 25 -11.68 -2.14 -10.55
N PHE A 26 -10.75 -3.03 -10.24
CA PHE A 26 -9.83 -2.93 -9.12
C PHE A 26 -8.41 -2.68 -9.62
N PRO A 27 -7.71 -1.68 -9.06
CA PRO A 27 -6.28 -1.50 -9.28
C PRO A 27 -5.50 -2.80 -8.98
N LYS A 28 -4.56 -3.17 -9.87
CA LYS A 28 -3.69 -4.34 -9.68
C LYS A 28 -2.49 -3.92 -8.83
N GLU A 29 -2.12 -4.70 -7.82
CA GLU A 29 -0.86 -4.49 -7.09
C GLU A 29 0.32 -4.54 -8.07
N ILE A 30 1.23 -3.57 -7.97
CA ILE A 30 2.44 -3.55 -8.78
C ILE A 30 3.45 -4.47 -8.12
N THR A 31 3.94 -5.47 -8.84
CA THR A 31 4.92 -6.40 -8.29
C THR A 31 6.35 -5.86 -8.44
N PRO A 32 7.30 -6.28 -7.58
CA PRO A 32 8.69 -5.81 -7.65
C PRO A 32 9.34 -5.93 -9.04
N GLU A 33 8.96 -6.97 -9.80
CA GLU A 33 9.48 -7.29 -11.13
C GLU A 33 8.94 -6.35 -12.21
N GLU A 34 7.88 -5.60 -11.91
CA GLU A 34 7.29 -4.60 -12.81
C GLU A 34 7.98 -3.23 -12.67
N TRP A 35 8.97 -3.08 -11.77
CA TRP A 35 9.75 -1.86 -11.61
C TRP A 35 11.09 -1.92 -12.34
N LEU A 36 11.42 -0.83 -13.01
CA LEU A 36 12.72 -0.50 -13.56
C LEU A 36 13.22 0.77 -12.84
N ASP A 37 14.51 0.83 -12.54
CA ASP A 37 15.14 1.99 -11.88
C ASP A 37 14.43 2.44 -10.58
N PHE A 38 13.88 1.48 -9.83
CA PHE A 38 13.18 1.77 -8.58
C PHE A 38 14.14 2.33 -7.52
N ASN A 39 13.73 3.42 -6.89
CA ASN A 39 14.47 4.03 -5.80
C ASN A 39 13.53 4.55 -4.72
N ILE A 40 13.98 4.43 -3.48
CA ILE A 40 13.31 4.92 -2.28
C ILE A 40 14.21 5.92 -1.56
N ALA A 41 13.74 7.15 -1.39
CA ALA A 41 14.39 8.17 -0.58
C ALA A 41 13.58 8.41 0.69
N VAL A 42 14.25 8.40 1.84
CA VAL A 42 13.62 8.62 3.15
C VAL A 42 14.26 9.84 3.79
N GLN A 43 13.45 10.82 4.16
CA GLN A 43 13.86 12.07 4.79
C GLN A 43 13.06 12.30 6.07
N ASN A 44 13.74 12.62 7.17
CA ASN A 44 13.09 12.89 8.45
C ASN A 44 13.02 14.40 8.68
N GLU A 45 11.84 14.95 8.90
CA GLU A 45 11.62 16.37 9.16
C GLU A 45 10.54 16.59 10.23
N ASN A 46 10.86 17.32 11.30
CA ASN A 46 9.89 17.78 12.32
C ASN A 46 8.92 16.69 12.84
N ASN A 47 9.46 15.52 13.23
CA ASN A 47 8.70 14.34 13.69
C ASN A 47 7.83 13.64 12.64
N ALA A 48 7.94 14.03 11.38
CA ALA A 48 7.42 13.30 10.24
C ALA A 48 8.55 12.69 9.43
N THR A 49 8.22 11.62 8.71
CA THR A 49 9.08 11.02 7.70
C THR A 49 8.42 11.22 6.35
N GLN A 50 9.17 11.77 5.41
CA GLN A 50 8.85 11.83 4.00
C GLN A 50 9.53 10.67 3.27
N ILE A 51 8.76 9.90 2.53
CA ILE A 51 9.21 8.78 1.73
C ILE A 51 8.89 9.10 0.27
N GLN A 52 9.92 9.25 -0.56
CA GLN A 52 9.79 9.41 -2.00
C GLN A 52 10.05 8.07 -2.69
N LEU A 53 9.07 7.61 -3.46
CA LEU A 53 9.20 6.45 -4.33
C LEU A 53 9.33 6.94 -5.77
N THR A 54 10.40 6.53 -6.43
CA THR A 54 10.70 6.88 -7.82
C THR A 54 10.99 5.62 -8.62
N GLY A 55 10.71 5.65 -9.91
CA GLY A 55 11.06 4.55 -10.82
C GLY A 55 10.27 4.60 -12.12
N LEU A 56 10.43 3.57 -12.92
CA LEU A 56 9.71 3.35 -14.16
C LEU A 56 8.95 2.02 -14.06
N LEU A 57 7.71 2.00 -14.52
CA LEU A 57 6.96 0.78 -14.73
C LEU A 57 7.41 0.15 -16.03
N ALA A 58 7.73 -1.15 -15.98
CA ALA A 58 8.12 -1.94 -17.13
C ALA A 58 7.05 -1.90 -18.25
N ASN A 59 5.78 -1.70 -17.89
CA ASN A 59 4.70 -1.46 -18.83
C ASN A 59 4.28 0.01 -18.84
N SER A 60 4.75 0.76 -19.83
CA SER A 60 4.44 2.18 -19.99
C SER A 60 2.96 2.49 -20.28
N ALA A 61 2.13 1.48 -20.61
CA ALA A 61 0.68 1.64 -20.77
C ALA A 61 -0.08 1.61 -19.43
N MET A 62 0.62 1.36 -18.33
CA MET A 62 0.08 1.34 -16.97
C MET A 62 0.68 2.48 -16.15
N GLY A 63 -0.11 3.07 -15.26
CA GLY A 63 0.33 4.10 -14.32
C GLY A 63 -0.12 3.79 -12.91
N VAL A 64 0.55 4.39 -11.91
CA VAL A 64 0.17 4.23 -10.50
C VAL A 64 -1.16 4.94 -10.23
N ALA A 65 -2.13 4.17 -9.78
CA ALA A 65 -3.51 4.57 -9.52
C ALA A 65 -3.77 4.92 -8.06
N ALA A 66 -3.17 4.17 -7.15
CA ALA A 66 -3.43 4.23 -5.72
C ALA A 66 -2.22 3.75 -4.91
N SER A 67 -2.26 4.04 -3.62
CA SER A 67 -1.26 3.63 -2.64
C SER A 67 -1.96 3.31 -1.32
N ASP A 68 -1.65 2.15 -0.73
CA ASP A 68 -2.01 1.81 0.63
C ASP A 68 -0.77 1.89 1.52
N ILE A 69 -0.95 2.46 2.71
CA ILE A 69 0.11 2.62 3.71
C ILE A 69 -0.40 2.04 5.02
N HIS A 70 0.33 1.07 5.54
CA HIS A 70 0.06 0.46 6.84
C HIS A 70 1.24 0.72 7.76
N ILE A 71 0.97 1.31 8.93
CA ILE A 71 1.97 1.51 9.98
C ILE A 71 1.71 0.43 11.02
N ALA A 72 2.73 -0.38 11.31
CA ALA A 72 2.65 -1.42 12.32
C ALA A 72 2.38 -0.80 13.71
N PRO A 73 1.80 -1.55 14.65
CA PRO A 73 1.47 -1.02 15.98
C PRO A 73 2.67 -0.48 16.77
N ASP A 74 3.89 -0.94 16.46
CA ASP A 74 5.14 -0.44 17.05
C ASP A 74 5.54 0.95 16.52
N GLY A 75 4.95 1.40 15.41
CA GLY A 75 5.32 2.65 14.73
C GLY A 75 6.68 2.60 14.02
N GLU A 76 7.38 1.46 14.05
CA GLU A 76 8.73 1.29 13.51
C GLU A 76 8.73 0.65 12.12
N THR A 77 7.68 -0.10 11.77
CA THR A 77 7.56 -0.75 10.47
C THR A 77 6.44 -0.14 9.64
N ILE A 78 6.73 0.19 8.39
CA ILE A 78 5.75 0.72 7.44
C ILE A 78 5.67 -0.20 6.23
N ASN A 79 4.47 -0.67 5.91
CA ASN A 79 4.22 -1.38 4.66
C ASN A 79 3.56 -0.46 3.63
N ILE A 80 4.15 -0.39 2.44
CA ILE A 80 3.63 0.38 1.31
C ILE A 80 3.20 -0.58 0.22
N THR A 81 1.99 -0.40 -0.31
CA THR A 81 1.52 -1.14 -1.49
C THR A 81 1.10 -0.13 -2.55
N LEU A 82 1.64 -0.25 -3.75
CA LEU A 82 1.23 0.57 -4.90
C LEU A 82 0.38 -0.25 -5.85
N TYR A 83 -0.62 0.39 -6.43
CA TYR A 83 -1.51 -0.25 -7.41
C TYR A 83 -1.50 0.49 -8.73
N GLN A 84 -1.55 -0.25 -9.83
CA GLN A 84 -1.57 0.25 -11.19
C GLN A 84 -2.94 0.10 -11.86
N ARG A 85 -3.22 0.98 -12.82
CA ARG A 85 -4.34 0.88 -13.77
C ARG A 85 -3.92 1.35 -15.16
N LEU A 86 -4.76 1.13 -16.16
CA LEU A 86 -4.54 1.66 -17.50
C LEU A 86 -4.34 3.17 -17.45
N ALA A 87 -3.20 3.60 -17.98
CA ALA A 87 -2.85 4.99 -18.13
C ALA A 87 -3.61 5.57 -19.35
N ASN A 88 -4.26 6.73 -19.16
CA ASN A 88 -4.58 7.59 -20.29
C ASN A 88 -3.26 8.01 -20.98
N PRO A 89 -3.28 8.39 -22.27
CA PRO A 89 -2.06 8.62 -23.08
C PRO A 89 -1.07 9.69 -22.55
N LYS A 90 -1.37 10.35 -21.43
CA LYS A 90 -0.51 11.32 -20.75
C LYS A 90 0.35 10.75 -19.61
N TYR A 91 0.07 9.54 -19.12
CA TYR A 91 0.88 8.93 -18.08
C TYR A 91 1.90 8.03 -18.75
N SER A 92 3.17 8.47 -18.76
CA SER A 92 4.28 7.55 -18.90
C SER A 92 4.25 6.61 -17.70
N GLY A 93 4.74 5.39 -17.83
CA GLY A 93 4.89 4.48 -16.69
C GLY A 93 5.81 5.00 -15.57
N ALA A 94 6.20 6.28 -15.56
CA ALA A 94 7.02 6.86 -14.50
C ALA A 94 6.25 6.92 -13.18
N LEU A 95 6.91 6.44 -12.12
CA LEU A 95 6.51 6.59 -10.73
C LEU A 95 7.26 7.77 -10.14
N ASP A 96 6.51 8.71 -9.58
CA ASP A 96 6.99 9.72 -8.66
C ASP A 96 5.92 9.94 -7.59
N ARG A 97 6.11 9.34 -6.41
CA ARG A 97 5.10 9.29 -5.34
C ARG A 97 5.71 9.68 -4.01
N GLU A 98 5.18 10.75 -3.43
CA GLU A 98 5.51 11.20 -2.08
C GLU A 98 4.51 10.61 -1.07
N ILE A 99 5.02 10.11 0.04
CA ILE A 99 4.27 9.60 1.18
C ILE A 99 4.77 10.30 2.44
N ARG A 100 3.86 10.83 3.27
CA ARG A 100 4.19 11.44 4.57
C ARG A 100 3.59 10.60 5.70
N VAL A 101 4.43 10.26 6.67
CA VAL A 101 4.05 9.46 7.85
C VAL A 101 4.59 10.13 9.12
N GLN A 102 3.91 9.91 10.25
CA GLN A 102 4.36 10.43 11.54
C GLN A 102 5.37 9.47 12.18
N GLY A 103 6.33 10.01 12.92
CA GLY A 103 7.39 9.25 13.58
C GLY A 103 8.61 9.00 12.71
N ARG A 104 9.44 8.04 13.14
CA ARG A 104 10.70 7.66 12.49
C ARG A 104 10.70 6.14 12.26
N PRO A 105 10.28 5.67 11.09
CA PRO A 105 10.27 4.24 10.80
C PRO A 105 11.70 3.70 10.75
N LYS A 106 11.88 2.49 11.24
CA LYS A 106 13.12 1.72 11.14
C LYS A 106 13.14 0.79 9.94
N HIS A 107 11.97 0.35 9.47
CA HIS A 107 11.83 -0.55 8.34
C HIS A 107 10.71 -0.09 7.42
N ILE A 108 10.94 -0.21 6.11
CA ILE A 108 9.89 -0.06 5.11
C ILE A 108 9.82 -1.35 4.30
N THR A 109 8.63 -1.93 4.26
CA THR A 109 8.29 -3.12 3.49
C THR A 109 7.35 -2.78 2.34
N TYR A 110 7.29 -3.66 1.35
CA TYR A 110 6.49 -3.48 0.16
C TYR A 110 5.53 -4.63 -0.11
N GLY A 111 4.31 -4.26 -0.48
CA GLY A 111 3.30 -5.15 -1.02
C GLY A 111 2.63 -6.04 0.01
N SER A 112 1.74 -6.91 -0.47
CA SER A 112 1.00 -7.87 0.36
C SER A 112 1.92 -8.91 1.03
N ALA A 113 3.07 -9.20 0.43
CA ALA A 113 4.09 -10.09 0.98
C ALA A 113 5.04 -9.42 1.98
N GLN A 114 4.91 -8.11 2.23
CA GLN A 114 5.74 -7.33 3.16
C GLN A 114 7.25 -7.53 2.94
N LYS A 115 7.70 -7.51 1.67
CA LYS A 115 9.12 -7.66 1.34
C LYS A 115 9.91 -6.44 1.83
N PRO A 116 11.02 -6.59 2.56
CA PRO A 116 11.82 -5.44 3.01
C PRO A 116 12.43 -4.70 1.81
N ILE A 117 12.26 -3.38 1.76
CA ILE A 117 12.79 -2.52 0.69
C ILE A 117 13.69 -1.38 1.22
N TRP A 118 13.65 -1.11 2.52
CA TRP A 118 14.55 -0.16 3.17
C TRP A 118 14.64 -0.44 4.67
N GLN A 119 15.82 -0.13 5.23
CA GLN A 119 16.08 -0.16 6.66
C GLN A 119 16.82 1.13 7.06
N ALA A 120 16.47 1.68 8.21
CA ALA A 120 17.13 2.85 8.76
C ALA A 120 18.62 2.57 8.98
N PRO A 121 19.49 3.54 8.69
CA PRO A 121 20.88 3.45 9.09
C PRO A 121 20.99 3.19 10.60
N PRO A 122 22.01 2.44 11.06
CA PRO A 122 22.23 2.24 12.49
C PRO A 122 22.36 3.59 13.18
N GLU A 123 21.70 3.75 14.32
CA GLU A 123 21.81 4.96 15.11
C GLU A 123 23.27 5.13 15.56
N PRO A 124 23.87 6.31 15.41
CA PRO A 124 25.25 6.53 15.84
C PRO A 124 25.39 6.12 17.30
N ALA A 125 26.48 5.41 17.62
CA ALA A 125 26.79 5.07 19.00
C ALA A 125 26.79 6.36 19.83
N GLN A 126 25.95 6.39 20.87
CA GLN A 126 25.96 7.50 21.79
C GLN A 126 27.33 7.52 22.50
N PRO A 127 28.00 8.68 22.56
CA PRO A 127 29.34 8.81 23.15
C PRO A 127 29.37 8.51 24.65
#